data_AF-A0A2I3GAI7-F1
#
_entry.id   AF-A0A2I3GAI7-F1
#
_cell.length_a   1.000
_cell.length_b   1.000
_cell.length_c   1.000
_cell.angle_alpha   90.00
_cell.angle_beta   90.00
_cell.angle_gamma   90.00
#
_symmetry.space_group_name_H-M   'P 1'
#
loop_
_entity.id
_entity.type
_entity.pdbx_description
1 polymer ?
#
loop_
_entity_poly.entity_id
_entity_poly.type
_entity_poly.pdbx_seq_one_letter_code
_entity_poly.pdbx_strand_id
1 'polypeptide(L)' 'ISYQLYRSTTLGNGLQESLDELIKSQQFTQLALQVLLQFDKAIKSSLAQRIRNRNE' A
#
# COMPACT_ATOMS: atom_id res chain seq x y z
N ILE A 1 -13.88 -5.62 3.23
CA ILE A 1 -13.62 -6.01 1.83
C ILE A 1 -13.24 -4.74 1.09
N SER A 2 -12.24 -4.79 0.19
CA SER A 2 -11.62 -3.67 -0.55
C SER A 2 -10.34 -3.02 0.03
N TYR A 3 -9.50 -3.76 0.75
CA TYR A 3 -8.14 -3.28 1.10
C TYR A 3 -7.17 -3.39 -0.09
N GLN A 4 -7.34 -4.42 -0.91
CA GLN A 4 -6.50 -4.70 -2.07
C GLN A 4 -6.75 -3.77 -3.27
N LEU A 5 -7.85 -3.01 -3.26
CA LEU A 5 -8.19 -2.10 -4.38
C LEU A 5 -7.10 -1.04 -4.60
N TYR A 6 -6.50 -0.54 -3.52
CA TYR A 6 -5.42 0.45 -3.60
C TYR A 6 -4.08 -0.14 -4.00
N ARG A 7 -3.92 -1.47 -3.97
CA ARG A 7 -2.69 -2.14 -4.39
C ARG A 7 -2.54 -2.15 -5.91
N SER A 8 -3.64 -2.15 -6.65
CA SER A 8 -3.65 -2.05 -8.12
C SER A 8 -3.49 -0.61 -8.64
N THR A 9 -3.28 0.38 -7.76
CA THR A 9 -2.96 1.75 -8.16
C THR A 9 -1.47 1.87 -8.49
N THR A 10 -1.06 2.90 -9.23
CA THR A 10 0.37 3.14 -9.53
C THR A 10 1.25 3.16 -8.28
N LEU A 11 0.76 3.76 -7.18
CA LEU A 11 1.47 3.78 -5.90
C LEU A 11 1.55 2.38 -5.26
N GLY A 12 0.46 1.63 -5.29
CA GLY A 12 0.41 0.27 -4.77
C GLY A 12 1.25 -0.72 -5.57
N ASN A 13 1.33 -0.54 -6.90
CA ASN A 13 2.13 -1.36 -7.78
C ASN A 13 3.63 -1.13 -7.55
N GLY A 14 4.08 0.12 -7.48
CA GLY A 14 5.47 0.44 -7.20
C GLY A 14 5.94 -0.05 -5.82
N LEU A 15 5.05 -0.02 -4.82
CA LEU A 15 5.33 -0.61 -3.51
C LEU A 15 5.48 -2.13 -3.59
N GLN A 16 4.60 -2.81 -4.33
CA GLN A 16 4.68 -4.27 -4.51
C GLN A 16 5.94 -4.68 -5.26
N GLU A 17 6.31 -3.97 -6.33
CA GLU A 17 7.56 -4.23 -7.08
C GLU A 17 8.79 -4.08 -6.18
N SER A 18 8.84 -3.03 -5.35
CA SER A 18 9.93 -2.82 -4.38
C SER A 18 9.97 -3.94 -3.32
N LEU A 19 8.80 -4.41 -2.87
CA LEU A 19 8.70 -5.51 -1.91
C LEU A 19 9.07 -6.86 -2.54
N ASP A 20 8.75 -7.08 -3.81
CA ASP A 20 9.16 -8.27 -4.56
C ASP A 20 10.68 -8.38 -4.69
N GLU A 21 11.37 -7.26 -4.92
CA GLU A 21 12.84 -7.25 -4.90
C GLU A 21 13.42 -7.59 -3.52
N LEU A 22 12.81 -7.07 -2.45
CA LEU A 22 13.19 -7.41 -1.08
C LEU A 22 12.92 -8.88 -0.76
N ILE A 23 11.77 -9.42 -1.17
CA ILE A 23 11.43 -10.85 -0.99
C ILE A 23 12.39 -11.75 -1.76
N LYS A 24 12.79 -11.37 -2.99
CA LYS A 24 13.77 -12.10 -3.80
C LYS A 24 15.14 -12.21 -3.15
N SER A 25 15.52 -11.21 -2.35
CA SER A 25 16.77 -11.26 -1.56
C SER A 25 16.74 -12.30 -0.43
N GLN A 26 15.61 -13.01 -0.24
CA GLN A 26 15.29 -13.90 0.90
C GLN A 26 15.37 -13.24 2.28
N GLN A 27 15.63 -11.94 2.33
CA GLN A 27 15.56 -11.17 3.55
C GLN A 27 14.16 -10.59 3.69
N PHE A 28 13.50 -10.86 4.82
CA PHE A 28 12.30 -10.15 5.26
C PHE A 28 10.97 -10.45 4.52
N THR A 29 10.74 -11.67 4.03
CA THR A 29 9.46 -12.09 3.42
C THR A 29 8.25 -11.84 4.32
N GLN A 30 8.39 -12.12 5.62
CA GLN A 30 7.31 -11.88 6.59
C GLN A 30 7.04 -10.39 6.82
N LEU A 31 8.09 -9.56 6.72
CA LEU A 31 7.98 -8.11 6.90
C LEU A 31 7.30 -7.44 5.71
N ALA A 32 7.55 -7.92 4.49
CA ALA A 32 6.94 -7.38 3.28
C ALA A 32 5.40 -7.47 3.32
N LEU A 33 4.87 -8.59 3.80
CA LEU A 33 3.43 -8.77 4.04
C LEU A 33 2.90 -7.78 5.09
N GLN A 34 3.65 -7.52 6.18
CA GLN A 34 3.27 -6.55 7.19
C GLN A 34 3.25 -5.11 6.64
N VAL A 35 4.23 -4.76 5.80
CA VAL A 35 4.29 -3.45 5.12
C VAL A 35 3.07 -3.25 4.21
N LEU A 36 2.67 -4.28 3.45
CA LEU A 36 1.47 -4.23 2.62
C LEU A 36 0.18 -4.01 3.44
N LEU A 37 0.06 -4.68 4.59
CA LEU A 37 -1.08 -4.48 5.49
C LEU A 37 -1.07 -3.07 6.11
N GLN A 38 0.10 -2.53 6.42
CA GLN A 38 0.24 -1.17 6.93
C GLN A 38 -0.10 -0.13 5.87
N PHE A 39 0.29 -0.37 4.62
CA PHE A 39 -0.07 0.46 3.47
C PHE A 39 -1.58 0.54 3.29
N ASP A 40 -2.29 -0.59 3.33
CA ASP A 40 -3.76 -0.63 3.21
C ASP A 40 -4.46 0.24 4.25
N LYS A 41 -3.93 0.30 5.48
CA LYS A 41 -4.45 1.18 6.56
C LYS A 41 -4.11 2.65 6.32
N ALA A 42 -2.84 2.92 5.99
CA ALA A 42 -2.32 4.27 5.82
C ALA A 42 -2.96 5.00 4.64
N ILE A 43 -3.17 4.31 3.51
CA ILE A 43 -3.76 4.88 2.30
C ILE A 43 -5.21 5.30 2.56
N LYS A 44 -5.99 4.45 3.27
CA LYS A 44 -7.37 4.76 3.63
C LYS A 44 -7.46 5.99 4.54
N SER A 45 -6.64 6.04 5.60
CA SER A 45 -6.62 7.18 6.51
C SER A 45 -6.21 8.46 5.79
N SER A 46 -5.17 8.37 4.95
CA SER A 46 -4.67 9.52 4.19
C SER A 46 -5.69 10.02 3.18
N LEU A 47 -6.37 9.14 2.45
CA LEU A 47 -7.43 9.52 1.51
C LEU A 47 -8.61 10.15 2.26
N ALA A 48 -9.06 9.56 3.36
CA ALA A 48 -10.17 10.10 4.16
C ALA A 48 -9.84 11.47 4.81
N GLN A 49 -8.59 11.68 5.23
CA GLN A 49 -8.17 12.92 5.88
C GLN A 49 -7.75 14.01 4.89
N ARG A 50 -7.11 13.65 3.77
CA ARG A 50 -6.56 14.61 2.80
C ARG A 50 -7.45 14.85 1.60
N ILE A 51 -8.29 13.89 1.17
CA ILE A 51 -9.30 14.16 0.14
C ILE A 51 -10.49 14.85 0.80
N ARG A 52 -10.27 16.12 1.10
CA ARG A 52 -11.32 17.11 1.31
C ARG A 52 -11.38 17.99 0.05
N ASN A 53 -11.43 17.36 -1.12
CA ASN A 53 -11.85 18.04 -2.35
C ASN A 53 -13.38 18.19 -2.31
N ARG A 54 -13.87 18.94 -1.33
CA ARG A 54 -15.19 19.52 -1.39
C ARG A 54 -14.99 20.83 -2.13
N ASN A 55 -15.04 20.76 -3.45
CA ASN A 55 -15.42 21.93 -4.24
C ASN A 55 -16.89 22.17 -3.87
N GLU A 56 -17.14 23.14 -3.00
CA GLU A 56 -18.42 23.87 -2.99
C GLU A 56 -18.43 24.87 -4.16
#